data_AF-A0A3D6DNF6-F1
#
_entry.id   AF-A0A3D6DNF6-F1
#
_cell.length_a   1.000
_cell.length_b   1.000
_cell.length_c   1.000
_cell.angle_alpha   90.00
_cell.angle_beta   90.00
_cell.angle_gamma   90.00
#
_symmetry.space_group_name_H-M   'P 1'
#
loop_
_entity.id
_entity.type
_entity.pdbx_description
1 polymer ?
#
loop_
_entity_poly.entity_id
_entity_poly.type
_entity_poly.pdbx_seq_one_letter_code
_entity_poly.pdbx_strand_id
1 'polypeptide(L)'
;MKTILFFTIGTFFGITLYMSEVSSWFRIYEMFQFNAFHMYGVIGTAVFLGVIITFSIKKLKIKSVLDQRPITIPNKETGWKRYLFGGIIFGGGWAISGACPGPMYSNLGAGFLPIIVVIFAAIFGTFVYGVIRPKLPH
;
A
#
# COMPACT_ATOMS: atom_id res chain seq x y z
N MET A 1 -9.75 0.02 23.22
CA MET A 1 -8.45 0.73 23.07
C MET A 1 -7.76 0.46 21.73
N LYS A 2 -7.68 -0.79 21.24
CA LYS A 2 -7.00 -1.12 19.96
C LYS A 2 -7.53 -0.33 18.75
N THR A 3 -8.84 -0.21 18.61
CA THR A 3 -9.48 0.53 17.50
C THR A 3 -9.13 2.03 17.51
N ILE A 4 -9.11 2.65 18.70
CA ILE A 4 -8.73 4.06 18.85
C ILE A 4 -7.28 4.27 18.43
N LEU A 5 -6.37 3.37 18.85
CA LEU A 5 -4.97 3.41 18.45
C LEU A 5 -4.80 3.31 16.92
N PHE A 6 -5.48 2.36 16.28
CA PHE A 6 -5.42 2.22 14.82
C PHE A 6 -6.03 3.40 14.09
N PHE A 7 -7.10 3.98 14.62
CA PHE A 7 -7.72 5.18 14.06
C PHE A 7 -6.76 6.37 14.13
N THR A 8 -6.12 6.61 15.28
CA THR A 8 -5.14 7.70 15.43
C THR A 8 -3.95 7.54 14.50
N ILE A 9 -3.38 6.32 14.40
CA ILE A 9 -2.27 6.03 13.49
C ILE A 9 -2.70 6.22 12.02
N GLY A 10 -3.89 5.73 11.66
CA GLY A 10 -4.44 5.87 10.31
C GLY A 10 -4.68 7.33 9.91
N THR A 11 -5.24 8.13 10.81
CA THR A 11 -5.44 9.58 10.60
C THR A 11 -4.11 10.29 10.41
N PHE A 12 -3.12 10.01 11.28
CA PHE A 12 -1.78 10.62 11.14
C PHE A 12 -1.10 10.22 9.82
N PHE A 13 -1.23 8.95 9.42
CA PHE A 13 -0.72 8.46 8.15
C PHE A 13 -1.41 9.15 6.95
N GLY A 14 -2.73 9.28 6.98
CA GLY A 14 -3.50 9.97 5.93
C GLY A 14 -3.13 11.45 5.80
N ILE A 15 -3.01 12.16 6.92
CA ILE A 15 -2.56 13.57 6.94
C ILE A 15 -1.16 13.69 6.34
N THR A 16 -0.23 12.80 6.74
CA THR A 16 1.15 12.81 6.23
C THR A 16 1.20 12.53 4.73
N LEU A 17 0.41 11.57 4.22
CA LEU A 17 0.34 11.26 2.79
C LEU A 17 -0.19 12.43 1.96
N TYR A 18 -1.19 13.14 2.47
CA TYR A 18 -1.75 14.29 1.78
C TYR A 18 -0.78 15.48 1.79
N MET A 19 -0.23 15.82 2.97
CA MET A 19 0.69 16.94 3.15
C MET A 19 2.02 16.76 2.41
N SER A 20 2.48 15.52 2.23
CA SER A 20 3.70 15.21 1.47
C SER A 20 3.49 15.23 -0.06
N GLU A 21 2.28 15.57 -0.53
CA GLU A 21 1.87 15.52 -1.94
C GLU A 21 2.04 14.14 -2.60
N VAL A 22 2.32 13.10 -1.81
CA VAL A 22 2.47 11.70 -2.26
C VAL A 22 1.16 11.17 -2.84
N SER A 23 0.03 11.78 -2.46
CA SER A 23 -1.30 11.51 -2.98
C SER A 23 -1.57 12.08 -4.38
N SER A 24 -0.70 12.98 -4.88
CA SER A 24 -0.87 13.64 -6.18
C SER A 24 -0.33 12.79 -7.32
N TRP A 25 -1.16 12.61 -8.35
CA TRP A 25 -0.76 11.91 -9.58
C TRP A 25 0.43 12.59 -10.27
N PHE A 26 0.48 13.93 -10.25
CA PHE A 26 1.53 14.70 -10.92
C PHE A 26 2.93 14.37 -10.37
N ARG A 27 3.07 14.17 -9.06
CA ARG A 27 4.35 13.79 -8.44
C ARG A 27 4.80 12.41 -8.85
N ILE A 28 3.86 11.48 -9.03
CA ILE A 28 4.15 10.12 -9.48
C ILE A 28 4.52 10.12 -10.96
N TYR A 29 3.88 10.94 -11.77
CA TYR A 29 4.25 11.15 -13.15
C TYR A 29 5.65 11.77 -13.30
N GLU A 30 5.96 12.81 -12.53
CA GLU A 30 7.29 13.45 -12.47
C GLU A 30 8.40 12.47 -12.05
N MET A 31 8.08 11.52 -11.16
CA MET A 31 8.97 10.44 -10.79
C MET A 31 9.34 9.61 -12.02
N PHE A 32 8.37 9.12 -12.80
CA PHE A 32 8.65 8.31 -14.00
C PHE A 32 9.35 9.09 -15.11
N GLN A 33 9.23 10.42 -15.15
CA GLN A 33 9.99 11.28 -16.05
C GLN A 33 11.37 11.70 -15.51
N PHE A 34 11.77 11.22 -14.33
CA PHE A 34 13.04 11.56 -13.65
C PHE A 34 13.22 13.06 -13.37
N ASN A 35 12.13 13.82 -13.29
CA ASN A 35 12.18 15.27 -13.09
C ASN A 35 12.27 15.69 -11.61
N ALA A 36 11.82 14.83 -10.68
CA ALA A 36 11.79 15.15 -9.25
C ALA A 36 12.30 13.99 -8.38
N PHE A 37 13.33 14.25 -7.59
CA PHE A 37 13.90 13.26 -6.65
C PHE A 37 13.01 13.02 -5.41
N HIS A 38 12.02 13.89 -5.16
CA HIS A 38 11.21 13.87 -3.94
C HIS A 38 10.54 12.50 -3.70
N MET A 39 9.85 11.94 -4.70
CA MET A 39 9.16 10.65 -4.57
C MET A 39 10.13 9.47 -4.44
N TYR A 40 11.26 9.51 -5.16
CA TYR A 40 12.32 8.50 -5.04
C TYR A 40 12.93 8.49 -3.63
N GLY A 41 13.15 9.66 -3.05
CA GLY A 41 13.60 9.82 -1.66
C GLY A 41 12.59 9.24 -0.67
N VAL A 42 11.30 9.54 -0.83
CA VAL A 42 10.23 9.02 0.04
C VAL A 42 10.15 7.49 -0.05
N ILE A 43 10.08 6.93 -1.26
CA ILE A 43 9.99 5.47 -1.45
C ILE A 43 11.27 4.78 -0.96
N GLY A 44 12.44 5.32 -1.29
CA GLY A 44 13.74 4.75 -0.89
C GLY A 44 13.93 4.74 0.62
N THR A 45 13.62 5.85 1.30
CA THR A 45 13.68 5.91 2.77
C THR A 45 12.68 4.99 3.45
N ALA A 46 11.45 4.90 2.92
CA ALA A 46 10.44 3.97 3.42
C ALA A 46 10.88 2.50 3.30
N VAL A 47 11.46 2.11 2.16
CA VAL A 47 12.00 0.76 1.95
C VAL A 47 13.19 0.50 2.89
N PHE A 48 14.12 1.44 2.98
CA PHE A 48 15.31 1.30 3.83
C PHE A 48 14.94 1.14 5.30
N LEU A 49 14.06 2.00 5.83
CA LEU A 49 13.54 1.89 7.18
C LEU A 49 12.75 0.59 7.37
N GLY A 50 11.95 0.18 6.38
CA GLY A 50 11.22 -1.08 6.41
C GLY A 50 12.14 -2.29 6.56
N VAL A 51 13.27 -2.33 5.85
CA VAL A 51 14.28 -3.40 5.97
C VAL A 51 14.90 -3.38 7.37
N ILE A 52 15.32 -2.22 7.88
CA ILE A 52 15.95 -2.10 9.20
C ILE A 52 14.98 -2.53 10.31
N ILE A 53 13.73 -2.06 10.25
CA ILE A 53 12.71 -2.36 11.25
C ILE A 53 12.37 -3.85 11.22
N THR A 54 12.13 -4.44 10.04
CA THR A 54 11.81 -5.87 9.93
C THR A 54 12.97 -6.77 10.34
N PHE A 55 14.20 -6.40 10.00
CA PHE A 55 15.40 -7.08 10.47
C PHE A 55 15.54 -7.02 12.00
N SER A 56 15.34 -5.84 12.59
CA SER A 56 15.41 -5.65 14.05
C SER A 56 14.32 -6.43 14.78
N ILE A 57 13.09 -6.47 14.26
CA ILE A 57 11.99 -7.27 14.80
C ILE A 57 12.35 -8.75 14.83
N LYS A 58 12.91 -9.28 13.72
CA LYS A 58 13.33 -10.69 13.63
C LYS A 58 14.48 -11.01 14.59
N LYS A 59 15.48 -10.12 14.69
CA LYS A 59 16.67 -10.33 15.53
C LYS A 59 16.37 -10.22 17.04
N LEU A 60 15.58 -9.23 17.44
CA LEU A 60 15.26 -8.95 18.84
C LEU A 60 14.00 -9.68 19.33
N LYS A 61 13.33 -10.47 18.48
CA LYS A 61 12.07 -11.18 18.78
C LYS A 61 11.03 -10.25 19.43
N ILE A 62 10.89 -9.05 18.87
CA ILE A 62 10.02 -8.01 19.41
C ILE A 62 8.58 -8.52 19.47
N LYS A 63 7.94 -8.33 20.63
CA LYS A 63 6.55 -8.70 20.88
C LYS A 63 5.62 -7.55 20.47
N SER A 64 4.44 -7.89 19.97
CA SER A 64 3.38 -6.92 19.68
C SER A 64 3.01 -6.14 20.93
N VAL A 65 2.92 -4.81 20.83
CA VAL A 65 2.51 -3.92 21.92
C VAL A 65 1.08 -4.22 22.39
N LEU A 66 0.22 -4.72 21.49
CA LEU A 66 -1.21 -4.94 21.73
C LEU A 66 -1.54 -6.31 22.31
N ASP A 67 -0.73 -7.32 22.01
CA ASP A 67 -1.04 -8.73 22.31
C ASP A 67 0.12 -9.49 22.98
N GLN A 68 1.28 -8.84 23.18
CA GLN A 68 2.52 -9.42 23.71
C GLN A 68 3.00 -10.72 23.02
N ARG A 69 2.41 -11.07 21.87
CA ARG A 69 2.81 -12.21 21.05
C ARG A 69 4.01 -11.85 20.17
N PRO A 70 4.92 -12.80 19.90
CA PRO A 70 6.02 -12.56 18.97
C PRO A 70 5.48 -12.20 17.59
N ILE A 71 6.03 -11.15 16.98
CA ILE A 71 5.67 -10.75 15.62
C ILE A 71 6.23 -11.80 14.66
N THR A 72 5.35 -12.61 14.06
CA THR A 72 5.72 -13.60 13.04
C THR A 72 5.43 -12.99 11.67
N ILE A 73 6.48 -12.83 10.86
CA ILE A 73 6.36 -12.37 9.47
C ILE A 73 6.32 -13.62 8.60
N PRO A 74 5.15 -14.01 8.05
CA PRO A 74 5.06 -15.19 7.21
C PRO A 74 5.87 -14.99 5.93
N ASN A 75 6.46 -16.08 5.43
CA ASN A 75 7.10 -16.06 4.13
C ASN A 75 6.05 -15.88 3.04
N LYS A 76 6.42 -15.13 2.00
CA LYS A 76 5.58 -14.97 0.82
C LYS A 76 5.39 -16.33 0.15
N GLU A 77 4.18 -16.63 -0.32
CA GLU A 77 3.93 -17.87 -1.07
C GLU A 77 4.82 -17.93 -2.32
N THR A 78 5.34 -19.09 -2.66
CA THR A 78 6.17 -19.27 -3.87
C THR A 78 5.28 -19.34 -5.11
N GLY A 79 5.78 -18.89 -6.27
CA GLY A 79 5.05 -18.95 -7.55
C GLY A 79 5.21 -17.70 -8.40
N TRP A 80 5.98 -17.78 -9.49
CA TRP A 80 6.26 -16.63 -10.37
C TRP A 80 5.03 -16.15 -11.14
N LYS A 81 4.14 -17.06 -11.54
CA LYS A 81 2.95 -16.75 -12.35
C LYS A 81 2.03 -15.75 -11.65
N ARG A 82 1.72 -16.01 -10.38
CA ARG A 82 0.88 -15.14 -9.55
C ARG A 82 1.45 -13.72 -9.44
N TYR A 83 2.76 -13.60 -9.26
CA TYR A 83 3.41 -12.29 -9.15
C TYR A 83 3.50 -11.55 -10.48
N LEU A 84 3.74 -12.27 -11.57
CA LEU A 84 3.81 -11.66 -12.89
C LEU A 84 2.43 -11.17 -13.34
N PHE A 85 1.43 -12.05 -13.36
CA PHE A 85 0.07 -11.67 -13.78
C PHE A 85 -0.56 -10.66 -12.82
N GLY A 86 -0.41 -10.88 -11.51
CA GLY A 86 -0.90 -9.93 -10.51
C GLY A 86 -0.21 -8.57 -10.60
N GLY A 87 1.10 -8.55 -10.82
CA GLY A 87 1.88 -7.32 -11.00
C GLY A 87 1.48 -6.53 -12.24
N ILE A 88 1.27 -7.21 -13.37
CA ILE A 88 0.83 -6.57 -14.62
C ILE A 88 -0.57 -5.99 -14.47
N ILE A 89 -1.52 -6.75 -13.91
CA ILE A 89 -2.90 -6.27 -13.70
C ILE A 89 -2.93 -5.11 -12.71
N PHE A 90 -2.20 -5.22 -11.60
CA PHE A 90 -2.12 -4.16 -10.60
C PHE A 90 -1.45 -2.90 -11.14
N GLY A 91 -0.32 -3.05 -11.87
CA GLY A 91 0.38 -1.93 -12.50
C GLY A 91 -0.44 -1.27 -13.60
N GLY A 92 -1.15 -2.04 -14.43
CA GLY A 92 -2.08 -1.50 -15.43
C GLY A 92 -3.25 -0.75 -14.79
N GLY A 93 -3.84 -1.32 -13.74
CA GLY A 93 -4.89 -0.66 -12.96
C GLY A 93 -4.40 0.63 -12.29
N TRP A 94 -3.17 0.63 -11.78
CA TRP A 94 -2.51 1.85 -11.30
C TRP A 94 -2.44 2.88 -12.43
N ALA A 95 -1.86 2.52 -13.58
CA ALA A 95 -1.63 3.43 -14.72
C ALA A 95 -2.91 4.11 -15.20
N ILE A 96 -4.02 3.38 -15.20
CA ILE A 96 -5.34 3.87 -15.63
C ILE A 96 -5.99 4.72 -14.54
N SER A 97 -5.97 4.27 -13.28
CA SER A 97 -6.68 4.95 -12.19
C SER A 97 -5.93 6.15 -11.64
N GLY A 98 -4.62 6.23 -11.87
CA GLY A 98 -3.76 7.30 -11.36
C GLY A 98 -3.65 7.35 -9.83
N ALA A 99 -4.12 6.31 -9.14
CA ALA A 99 -4.13 6.25 -7.69
C ALA A 99 -3.69 4.87 -7.22
N CYS A 100 -2.92 4.85 -6.14
CA CYS A 100 -2.59 3.62 -5.44
C CYS A 100 -3.48 3.48 -4.20
N PRO A 101 -3.54 2.33 -3.52
CA PRO A 101 -4.47 2.12 -2.43
C PRO A 101 -4.31 3.14 -1.28
N GLY A 102 -3.11 3.67 -1.03
CA GLY A 102 -2.92 4.77 -0.07
C GLY A 102 -3.63 6.06 -0.48
N PRO A 103 -3.22 6.68 -1.60
CA PRO A 103 -3.87 7.83 -2.24
C PRO A 103 -5.37 7.68 -2.46
N MET A 104 -5.88 6.47 -2.75
CA MET A 104 -7.32 6.27 -2.93
C MET A 104 -8.11 6.71 -1.68
N TYR A 105 -7.69 6.28 -0.49
CA TYR A 105 -8.37 6.63 0.76
C TYR A 105 -8.04 8.06 1.24
N SER A 106 -6.81 8.53 1.04
CA SER A 106 -6.47 9.92 1.40
C SER A 106 -7.14 10.94 0.50
N ASN A 107 -7.24 10.69 -0.81
CA ASN A 107 -7.97 11.56 -1.76
C ASN A 107 -9.46 11.59 -1.45
N LEU A 108 -10.04 10.45 -1.02
CA LEU A 108 -11.43 10.44 -0.56
C LEU A 108 -11.61 11.35 0.67
N GLY A 109 -10.70 11.26 1.64
CA GLY A 109 -10.69 12.12 2.83
C GLY A 109 -10.45 13.61 2.51
N ALA A 110 -9.72 13.90 1.44
CA ALA A 110 -9.49 15.25 0.93
C ALA A 110 -10.65 15.82 0.10
N GLY A 111 -11.73 15.05 -0.12
CA GLY A 111 -12.93 15.51 -0.83
C GLY A 111 -12.96 15.23 -2.33
N PHE A 112 -12.03 14.43 -2.87
CA PHE A 112 -12.05 14.04 -4.29
C PHE A 112 -13.08 12.94 -4.56
N LEU A 113 -14.34 13.32 -4.75
CA LEU A 113 -15.47 12.40 -4.96
C LEU A 113 -15.29 11.38 -6.11
N PRO A 114 -14.63 11.69 -7.26
CA PRO A 114 -14.45 10.72 -8.34
C PRO A 114 -13.68 9.46 -7.91
N ILE A 115 -12.85 9.53 -6.87
CA ILE A 115 -12.08 8.38 -6.37
C ILE A 115 -12.98 7.27 -5.81
N ILE A 116 -14.23 7.60 -5.44
CA ILE A 116 -15.21 6.63 -4.94
C ILE A 116 -15.44 5.52 -5.98
N VAL A 117 -15.52 5.88 -7.26
CA VAL A 117 -15.69 4.91 -8.36
C VAL A 117 -14.50 3.95 -8.41
N VAL A 118 -13.29 4.46 -8.26
CA VAL A 118 -12.05 3.66 -8.24
C VAL A 118 -12.03 2.72 -7.03
N ILE A 119 -12.43 3.20 -5.86
CA ILE A 119 -12.52 2.38 -4.64
C ILE A 119 -13.54 1.26 -4.82
N PHE A 120 -14.73 1.56 -5.33
CA PHE A 120 -15.74 0.53 -5.61
C PHE A 120 -15.25 -0.50 -6.63
N ALA A 121 -14.62 -0.05 -7.72
CA ALA A 121 -14.05 -0.95 -8.72
C ALA A 121 -12.93 -1.82 -8.15
N ALA A 122 -12.08 -1.28 -7.29
CA ALA A 122 -11.01 -2.03 -6.61
C ALA A 122 -11.58 -3.08 -5.63
N ILE A 123 -12.58 -2.71 -4.83
CA ILE A 123 -13.27 -3.65 -3.93
C ILE A 123 -13.97 -4.75 -4.72
N PHE A 124 -14.67 -4.39 -5.80
CA PHE A 124 -15.34 -5.35 -6.65
C PHE A 124 -14.34 -6.30 -7.35
N GLY A 125 -13.25 -5.76 -7.91
CA GLY A 125 -12.20 -6.54 -8.55
C GLY A 125 -11.51 -7.49 -7.56
N THR A 126 -11.21 -7.05 -6.34
CA THR A 126 -10.63 -7.91 -5.30
C THR A 126 -11.59 -8.98 -4.82
N PHE A 127 -12.89 -8.69 -4.71
CA PHE A 127 -13.92 -9.67 -4.39
C PHE A 127 -14.01 -10.75 -5.47
N VAL A 128 -14.12 -10.35 -6.75
CA VAL A 128 -14.17 -11.26 -7.89
C VAL A 128 -12.90 -12.12 -7.95
N TYR A 129 -11.72 -11.52 -7.77
CA TYR A 129 -10.47 -12.27 -7.70
C TYR A 129 -10.45 -13.26 -6.52
N GLY A 130 -10.97 -12.88 -5.35
CA GLY A 130 -11.07 -13.77 -4.19
C GLY A 130 -11.94 -15.01 -4.45
N VAL A 131 -13.04 -14.83 -5.18
CA VAL A 131 -13.94 -15.94 -5.58
C VAL A 131 -13.31 -16.83 -6.64
N ILE A 132 -12.55 -16.26 -7.59
CA ILE A 132 -11.96 -16.99 -8.71
C ILE A 132 -10.60 -17.61 -8.33
N ARG A 133 -9.90 -17.08 -7.33
CA ARG A 133 -8.59 -17.54 -6.85
C ARG A 133 -8.50 -19.06 -6.74
N PRO A 134 -9.43 -19.79 -6.09
CA PRO A 134 -9.31 -21.24 -5.93
C PRO A 134 -9.30 -22.04 -7.25
N LYS A 135 -9.77 -21.42 -8.35
CA LYS A 135 -9.85 -22.03 -9.68
C LYS A 135 -8.70 -21.65 -10.60
N LEU A 136 -7.83 -20.71 -10.20
CA LEU A 136 -6.73 -20.24 -11.03
C LEU A 136 -5.49 -21.14 -10.89
N PRO A 137 -4.79 -21.43 -11.98
CA PRO A 137 -3.51 -22.13 -11.92
C PRO A 137 -2.49 -21.20 -11.25
N HIS A 138 -2.07 -21.62 -10.07
CA HIS A 138 -1.21 -20.91 -9.14
C HIS A 138 0.25 -21.31 -9.30
#